data_AF-A0A7I7RQ20-F1
#
_entry.id   AF-A0A7I7RQ20-F1
#
_cell.length_a   1.000
_cell.length_b   1.000
_cell.length_c   1.000
_cell.angle_alpha   90.00
_cell.angle_beta   90.00
_cell.angle_gamma   90.00
#
_symmetry.space_group_name_H-M   'P 1'
#
loop_
_entity.id
_entity.type
_entity.pdbx_description
1 polymer ?
#
loop_
_entity_poly.entity_id
_entity_poly.type
_entity_poly.pdbx_seq_one_letter_code
_entity_poly.pdbx_strand_id
1 'polypeptide(L)'
;MEHEFRTEAFEDMKTNEWFGPAMEVYCLNDLRAAGYQRPLTGVVKASRDNPVTFFERENHPYVRFASSHYFDEIQWAALQDDPVIISAMGSYAPMHAGHVEMAEAADTALRAEGFTPIAAVFSPHSEQYVRAKILPTRRDALIATDARIAQAEDVLPPRLRSGTPTFIDTWDARMPGGPRSFTDIMIRLVRTLEAAQIRNVTPVAVFGPDNGISMRAFARAGQAVCVIRPGHEDEAKPYEAEPQMKAALRQKRVIVATREHNTIISSSEIRQRRAAG
;
A
#
# COMPACT_ATOMS: atom_id res chain seq x y z
N MET A 1 5.09 2.82 32.65
CA MET A 1 6.35 3.13 31.94
C MET A 1 6.11 2.72 30.49
N GLU A 2 5.20 3.43 29.82
CA GLU A 2 4.63 3.02 28.52
C GLU A 2 3.88 4.24 27.99
N HIS A 3 4.58 5.07 27.18
CA HIS A 3 3.94 6.04 26.28
C HIS A 3 4.91 6.74 25.32
N GLU A 4 6.22 6.48 25.40
CA GLU A 4 7.23 7.11 24.51
C GLU A 4 7.46 6.39 23.17
N PHE A 5 6.99 5.15 22.99
CA PHE A 5 7.39 4.31 21.85
C PHE A 5 6.76 4.68 20.48
N ARG A 6 5.77 5.58 20.41
CA ARG A 6 4.97 5.80 19.18
C ARG A 6 5.37 7.03 18.36
N THR A 7 6.03 8.03 18.94
CA THR A 7 6.49 9.22 18.21
C THR A 7 7.83 8.96 17.50
N GLU A 8 8.71 8.17 18.11
CA GLU A 8 10.01 7.82 17.53
C GLU A 8 9.87 6.97 16.26
N ALA A 9 8.95 6.00 16.22
CA ALA A 9 8.77 5.14 15.04
C ALA A 9 8.37 5.90 13.77
N PHE A 10 7.55 6.96 13.89
CA PHE A 10 7.13 7.80 12.76
C PHE A 10 8.19 8.84 12.35
N GLU A 11 8.95 9.39 13.32
CA GLU A 11 10.11 10.25 13.01
C GLU A 11 11.27 9.44 12.40
N ASP A 12 11.46 8.20 12.84
CA ASP A 12 12.42 7.27 12.28
C ASP A 12 12.02 6.94 10.83
N MET A 13 10.74 6.69 10.51
CA MET A 13 10.31 6.57 9.09
C MET A 13 10.65 7.78 8.21
N LYS A 14 10.73 9.00 8.78
CA LYS A 14 11.03 10.24 8.05
C LYS A 14 12.52 10.55 7.94
N THR A 15 13.34 10.09 8.89
CA THR A 15 14.76 10.44 9.02
C THR A 15 15.72 9.25 8.85
N ASN A 16 15.21 8.01 8.91
CA ASN A 16 16.01 6.80 8.84
C ASN A 16 16.54 6.55 7.42
N GLU A 17 17.87 6.43 7.33
CA GLU A 17 18.65 6.04 6.14
C GLU A 17 18.31 4.64 5.59
N TRP A 18 17.28 3.97 6.10
CA TRP A 18 16.76 2.74 5.50
C TRP A 18 15.38 2.94 4.88
N PHE A 19 14.59 3.90 5.35
CA PHE A 19 13.31 4.27 4.74
C PHE A 19 13.51 5.21 3.55
N GLY A 20 14.43 6.18 3.64
CA GLY A 20 14.81 7.07 2.53
C GLY A 20 15.49 6.32 1.38
N PRO A 21 16.56 5.54 1.63
CA PRO A 21 17.18 4.66 0.64
C PRO A 21 16.30 3.51 0.16
N ALA A 22 15.31 3.02 0.92
CA ALA A 22 14.30 2.11 0.35
C ALA A 22 13.47 2.78 -0.75
N MET A 23 13.10 4.07 -0.61
CA MET A 23 12.50 4.83 -1.73
C MET A 23 13.37 4.80 -2.97
N GLU A 24 14.68 4.89 -2.80
CA GLU A 24 15.62 5.04 -3.91
C GLU A 24 16.05 3.71 -4.54
N VAL A 25 16.39 2.71 -3.71
CA VAL A 25 16.99 1.44 -4.11
C VAL A 25 15.93 0.37 -4.44
N TYR A 26 14.76 0.41 -3.81
CA TYR A 26 13.76 -0.66 -3.97
C TYR A 26 12.45 -0.19 -4.62
N CYS A 27 12.10 1.10 -4.53
CA CYS A 27 10.83 1.61 -5.06
C CYS A 27 10.94 2.30 -6.42
N LEU A 28 12.06 3.00 -6.68
CA LEU A 28 12.19 3.90 -7.84
C LEU A 28 13.25 3.45 -8.85
N ASN A 29 13.96 2.35 -8.61
CA ASN A 29 15.02 1.88 -9.51
C ASN A 29 14.49 1.52 -10.91
N ASP A 30 13.37 0.81 -11.00
CA ASP A 30 12.74 0.48 -12.29
C ASP A 30 12.23 1.74 -13.02
N LEU A 31 11.79 2.75 -12.26
CA LEU A 31 11.32 4.02 -12.82
C LEU A 31 12.46 4.86 -13.36
N ARG A 32 13.62 4.85 -12.68
CA ARG A 32 14.86 5.46 -13.18
C ARG A 32 15.35 4.77 -14.43
N ALA A 33 15.35 3.44 -14.45
CA ALA A 33 15.72 2.66 -15.63
C ALA A 33 14.81 2.98 -16.84
N ALA A 34 13.54 3.29 -16.59
CA ALA A 34 12.58 3.76 -17.59
C ALA A 34 12.68 5.26 -17.94
N GLY A 35 13.70 5.98 -17.43
CA GLY A 35 13.95 7.39 -17.76
C GLY A 35 13.08 8.40 -17.01
N TYR A 36 12.30 7.97 -16.02
CA TYR A 36 11.52 8.90 -15.19
C TYR A 36 12.39 9.54 -14.12
N GLN A 37 12.40 10.88 -14.09
CA GLN A 37 13.06 11.65 -13.03
C GLN A 37 12.31 11.54 -11.70
N ARG A 38 13.01 11.80 -10.59
CA ARG A 38 12.40 11.90 -9.24
C ARG A 38 11.19 12.85 -9.30
N PRO A 39 10.14 12.60 -8.50
CA PRO A 39 9.01 13.51 -8.45
C PRO A 39 9.44 14.95 -8.17
N LEU A 40 8.88 15.91 -8.92
CA LEU A 40 9.17 17.33 -8.70
C LEU A 40 8.78 17.71 -7.26
N THR A 41 9.81 18.10 -6.52
CA THR A 41 9.97 17.98 -5.06
C THR A 41 9.11 18.91 -4.21
N GLY A 42 8.36 19.84 -4.82
CA GLY A 42 7.48 20.77 -4.11
C GLY A 42 6.07 20.19 -3.88
N VAL A 43 5.36 19.86 -4.96
CA VAL A 43 3.92 19.53 -4.91
C VAL A 43 3.65 18.16 -4.30
N VAL A 44 4.44 17.13 -4.67
CA VAL A 44 4.29 15.79 -4.10
C VAL A 44 4.64 15.79 -2.61
N LYS A 45 5.75 16.44 -2.24
CA LYS A 45 6.13 16.60 -0.83
C LYS A 45 5.09 17.41 -0.05
N ALA A 46 4.61 18.52 -0.60
CA ALA A 46 3.63 19.37 0.07
C ALA A 46 2.29 18.66 0.26
N SER A 47 1.81 17.91 -0.74
CA SER A 47 0.54 17.15 -0.65
C SER A 47 0.65 15.91 0.24
N ARG A 48 1.83 15.28 0.29
CA ARG A 48 2.15 14.24 1.27
C ARG A 48 2.17 14.80 2.68
N ASP A 49 2.90 15.90 2.90
CA ASP A 49 3.17 16.45 4.23
C ASP A 49 1.98 17.25 4.78
N ASN A 50 1.19 17.89 3.92
CA ASN A 50 0.07 18.73 4.34
C ASN A 50 -1.18 18.34 3.57
N PRO A 51 -1.70 17.10 3.73
CA PRO A 51 -2.83 16.66 2.93
C PRO A 51 -4.01 17.62 3.09
N VAL A 52 -4.24 18.17 4.31
CA VAL A 52 -5.31 19.16 4.67
C VAL A 52 -5.42 20.31 3.67
N THR A 53 -4.29 20.91 3.29
CA THR A 53 -4.26 22.08 2.40
C THR A 53 -4.60 21.74 0.95
N PHE A 54 -4.61 20.45 0.61
CA PHE A 54 -5.02 19.92 -0.68
C PHE A 54 -6.46 19.37 -0.67
N PHE A 55 -7.13 19.27 0.50
CA PHE A 55 -8.56 18.88 0.57
C PHE A 55 -9.49 20.02 0.17
N GLU A 56 -9.19 21.26 0.57
CA GLU A 56 -10.14 22.37 0.47
C GLU A 56 -10.17 23.04 -0.91
N ARG A 57 -9.12 22.89 -1.72
CA ARG A 57 -9.00 23.64 -2.98
C ARG A 57 -9.79 23.06 -4.15
N GLU A 58 -10.12 21.77 -4.14
CA GLU A 58 -10.69 21.09 -5.34
C GLU A 58 -11.79 20.05 -5.07
N ASN A 59 -12.40 19.98 -3.87
CA ASN A 59 -13.37 18.90 -3.54
C ASN A 59 -12.81 17.47 -3.73
N HIS A 60 -11.48 17.29 -3.73
CA HIS A 60 -10.79 16.02 -3.95
C HIS A 60 -10.13 15.48 -2.67
N PRO A 61 -10.85 14.86 -1.72
CA PRO A 61 -10.20 13.97 -0.78
C PRO A 61 -9.92 12.67 -1.51
N TYR A 62 -8.64 12.43 -1.76
CA TYR A 62 -8.15 11.22 -2.39
C TYR A 62 -8.61 9.94 -1.68
N VAL A 63 -8.77 10.00 -0.35
CA VAL A 63 -9.59 9.09 0.46
C VAL A 63 -10.32 9.90 1.55
N ARG A 64 -11.59 9.56 1.80
CA ARG A 64 -12.53 10.29 2.67
C ARG A 64 -12.87 9.50 3.95
N PHE A 65 -11.96 9.43 4.93
CA PHE A 65 -12.30 8.78 6.21
C PHE A 65 -13.40 9.55 6.97
N ALA A 66 -13.21 10.86 7.16
CA ALA A 66 -14.09 11.72 7.96
C ALA A 66 -15.51 11.92 7.40
N SER A 67 -15.72 11.67 6.11
CA SER A 67 -17.05 11.74 5.47
C SER A 67 -17.58 10.37 5.05
N SER A 68 -16.91 9.29 5.45
CA SER A 68 -17.42 7.94 5.22
C SER A 68 -18.45 7.57 6.28
N HIS A 69 -19.40 6.69 5.92
CA HIS A 69 -20.32 6.07 6.88
C HIS A 69 -19.63 5.09 7.84
N TYR A 70 -18.31 4.90 7.72
CA TYR A 70 -17.47 4.10 8.61
C TYR A 70 -16.71 4.94 9.63
N PHE A 71 -16.84 6.26 9.63
CA PHE A 71 -15.99 7.14 10.43
C PHE A 71 -16.01 6.79 11.93
N ASP A 72 -17.20 6.66 12.52
CA ASP A 72 -17.35 6.35 13.95
C ASP A 72 -16.75 4.98 14.31
N GLU A 73 -16.92 4.00 13.42
CA GLU A 73 -16.33 2.66 13.58
C GLU A 73 -14.80 2.72 13.51
N ILE A 74 -14.24 3.46 12.56
CA ILE A 74 -12.78 3.64 12.42
C ILE A 74 -12.23 4.35 13.65
N GLN A 75 -12.90 5.38 14.14
CA GLN A 75 -12.50 6.07 15.37
C GLN A 75 -12.52 5.13 16.57
N TRP A 76 -13.58 4.35 16.74
CA TRP A 76 -13.69 3.38 17.83
C TRP A 76 -12.62 2.28 17.74
N ALA A 77 -12.36 1.77 16.55
CA ALA A 77 -11.32 0.77 16.30
C ALA A 77 -9.90 1.35 16.56
N ALA A 78 -9.68 2.63 16.27
CA ALA A 78 -8.42 3.32 16.56
C ALA A 78 -8.17 3.57 18.06
N LEU A 79 -9.17 3.36 18.92
CA LEU A 79 -9.03 3.38 20.38
C LEU A 79 -8.68 2.01 20.97
N GLN A 80 -8.68 0.94 20.16
CA GLN A 80 -8.31 -0.41 20.59
C GLN A 80 -6.79 -0.59 20.62
N ASP A 81 -6.35 -1.76 21.09
CA ASP A 81 -4.93 -2.11 21.10
C ASP A 81 -4.37 -2.26 19.68
N ASP A 82 -3.18 -1.68 19.50
CA ASP A 82 -2.38 -1.66 18.27
C ASP A 82 -3.18 -1.51 16.96
N PRO A 83 -3.82 -0.34 16.76
CA PRO A 83 -4.62 -0.09 15.57
C PRO A 83 -3.72 0.07 14.34
N VAL A 84 -4.11 -0.61 13.25
CA VAL A 84 -3.36 -0.63 11.99
C VAL A 84 -4.23 -0.24 10.81
N ILE A 85 -3.62 0.42 9.83
CA ILE A 85 -4.22 0.65 8.52
C ILE A 85 -3.50 -0.18 7.46
N ILE A 86 -4.26 -1.04 6.78
CA ILE A 86 -3.76 -1.86 5.68
C ILE A 86 -3.62 -0.98 4.44
N SER A 87 -2.44 -0.95 3.83
CA SER A 87 -2.14 -0.19 2.63
C SER A 87 -1.67 -1.12 1.53
N ALA A 88 -2.54 -1.40 0.56
CA ALA A 88 -2.21 -2.13 -0.66
C ALA A 88 -1.98 -1.15 -1.81
N MET A 89 -0.85 -1.26 -2.50
CA MET A 89 -0.54 -0.41 -3.65
C MET A 89 -0.30 -1.26 -4.88
N GLY A 90 -0.67 -0.75 -6.04
CA GLY A 90 -0.47 -1.49 -7.28
C GLY A 90 -0.81 -0.69 -8.52
N SER A 91 -0.37 -1.19 -9.68
CA SER A 91 -0.78 -0.61 -10.96
C SER A 91 -2.29 -0.74 -11.17
N TYR A 92 -2.90 -1.81 -10.62
CA TYR A 92 -4.31 -2.15 -10.77
C TYR A 92 -4.78 -2.02 -12.22
N ALA A 93 -4.00 -2.62 -13.13
CA ALA A 93 -4.21 -2.56 -14.56
C ALA A 93 -4.46 -3.97 -15.13
N PRO A 94 -5.63 -4.60 -14.90
CA PRO A 94 -6.75 -4.13 -14.06
C PRO A 94 -6.68 -4.64 -12.61
N MET A 95 -7.47 -4.03 -11.70
CA MET A 95 -7.80 -4.66 -10.41
C MET A 95 -8.58 -5.96 -10.62
N HIS A 96 -8.50 -6.88 -9.66
CA HIS A 96 -9.16 -8.19 -9.70
C HIS A 96 -9.25 -8.78 -8.29
N ALA A 97 -10.07 -9.83 -8.12
CA ALA A 97 -10.34 -10.47 -6.83
C ALA A 97 -9.08 -10.87 -6.05
N GLY A 98 -8.03 -11.34 -6.74
CA GLY A 98 -6.76 -11.68 -6.10
C GLY A 98 -6.11 -10.53 -5.31
N HIS A 99 -6.34 -9.26 -5.67
CA HIS A 99 -5.87 -8.13 -4.87
C HIS A 99 -6.68 -7.95 -3.58
N VAL A 100 -7.99 -8.24 -3.61
CA VAL A 100 -8.86 -8.20 -2.44
C VAL A 100 -8.51 -9.34 -1.50
N GLU A 101 -8.37 -10.56 -2.02
CA GLU A 101 -7.93 -11.75 -1.26
C GLU A 101 -6.57 -11.53 -0.58
N MET A 102 -5.66 -10.81 -1.24
CA MET A 102 -4.38 -10.41 -0.64
C MET A 102 -4.58 -9.56 0.62
N ALA A 103 -5.47 -8.56 0.56
CA ALA A 103 -5.79 -7.74 1.72
C ALA A 103 -6.55 -8.53 2.80
N GLU A 104 -7.43 -9.46 2.44
CA GLU A 104 -8.14 -10.35 3.38
C GLU A 104 -7.18 -11.25 4.15
N ALA A 105 -6.19 -11.83 3.47
CA ALA A 105 -5.16 -12.65 4.11
C ALA A 105 -4.28 -11.81 5.04
N ALA A 106 -3.93 -10.59 4.64
CA ALA A 106 -3.18 -9.67 5.49
C ALA A 106 -3.96 -9.24 6.74
N ASP A 107 -5.25 -8.93 6.58
CA ASP A 107 -6.16 -8.60 7.68
C ASP A 107 -6.25 -9.75 8.69
N THR A 108 -6.42 -10.98 8.21
CA THR A 108 -6.45 -12.19 9.04
C THR A 108 -5.14 -12.38 9.80
N ALA A 109 -4.01 -12.23 9.10
CA ALA A 109 -2.69 -12.39 9.71
C ALA A 109 -2.38 -11.32 10.76
N LEU A 110 -2.78 -10.06 10.52
CA LEU A 110 -2.62 -8.97 11.48
C LEU A 110 -3.44 -9.22 12.75
N ARG A 111 -4.70 -9.64 12.60
CA ARG A 111 -5.57 -9.98 13.74
C ARG A 111 -5.01 -11.14 14.57
N ALA A 112 -4.43 -12.15 13.91
CA ALA A 112 -3.81 -13.29 14.59
C ALA A 112 -2.59 -12.88 15.44
N GLU A 113 -1.93 -11.78 15.11
CA GLU A 113 -0.80 -11.21 15.86
C GLU A 113 -1.22 -10.11 16.86
N GLY A 114 -2.53 -9.91 17.06
CA GLY A 114 -3.07 -8.98 18.06
C GLY A 114 -3.28 -7.54 17.57
N PHE A 115 -3.06 -7.26 16.28
CA PHE A 115 -3.34 -5.94 15.72
C PHE A 115 -4.84 -5.73 15.46
N THR A 116 -5.28 -4.47 15.47
CA THR A 116 -6.65 -4.08 15.12
C THR A 116 -6.71 -3.35 13.77
N PRO A 117 -7.01 -4.04 12.65
CA PRO A 117 -7.23 -3.38 11.37
C PRO A 117 -8.44 -2.45 11.41
N ILE A 118 -8.21 -1.15 11.19
CA ILE A 118 -9.26 -0.12 11.22
C ILE A 118 -9.82 0.16 9.82
N ALA A 119 -8.99 -0.04 8.78
CA ALA A 119 -9.35 0.17 7.38
C ALA A 119 -8.33 -0.51 6.47
N ALA A 120 -8.77 -0.86 5.26
CA ALA A 120 -7.93 -1.29 4.16
C ALA A 120 -8.01 -0.30 2.99
N VAL A 121 -6.88 0.25 2.59
CA VAL A 121 -6.78 1.26 1.54
C VAL A 121 -6.04 0.68 0.34
N PHE A 122 -6.66 0.80 -0.83
CA PHE A 122 -6.10 0.42 -2.12
C PHE A 122 -5.70 1.69 -2.86
N SER A 123 -4.41 1.85 -3.14
CA SER A 123 -3.85 3.03 -3.79
C SER A 123 -3.38 2.70 -5.22
N PRO A 124 -4.17 3.02 -6.26
CA PRO A 124 -3.73 2.84 -7.64
C PRO A 124 -2.55 3.76 -7.95
N HIS A 125 -1.52 3.19 -8.59
CA HIS A 125 -0.33 3.96 -8.96
C HIS A 125 -0.58 4.99 -10.05
N SER A 126 0.31 5.98 -10.11
CA SER A 126 0.30 7.04 -11.13
C SER A 126 0.38 6.49 -12.56
N GLU A 127 -0.12 7.26 -13.52
CA GLU A 127 -0.04 6.87 -14.92
C GLU A 127 1.41 6.71 -15.41
N GLN A 128 2.35 7.50 -14.89
CA GLN A 128 3.76 7.33 -15.21
C GLN A 128 4.29 5.97 -14.73
N TYR A 129 3.95 5.56 -13.50
CA TYR A 129 4.33 4.24 -12.99
C TYR A 129 3.76 3.12 -13.86
N VAL A 130 2.47 3.19 -14.19
CA VAL A 130 1.80 2.17 -15.01
C VAL A 130 2.43 2.08 -16.39
N ARG A 131 2.73 3.23 -17.02
CA ARG A 131 3.43 3.30 -18.31
C ARG A 131 4.82 2.68 -18.21
N ALA A 132 5.60 3.01 -17.19
CA ALA A 132 6.94 2.43 -16.97
C ALA A 132 6.90 0.91 -16.83
N LYS A 133 5.90 0.37 -16.11
CA LYS A 133 5.75 -1.07 -15.86
C LYS A 133 5.23 -1.83 -17.08
N ILE A 134 4.31 -1.24 -17.84
CA ILE A 134 3.56 -1.95 -18.89
C ILE A 134 4.18 -1.73 -20.28
N LEU A 135 4.57 -0.50 -20.65
CA LEU A 135 5.05 -0.19 -22.00
C LEU A 135 6.25 -1.02 -22.48
N PRO A 136 7.24 -1.37 -21.63
CA PRO A 136 8.36 -2.20 -22.06
C PRO A 136 7.95 -3.61 -22.50
N THR A 137 6.81 -4.10 -22.01
CA THR A 137 6.35 -5.47 -22.29
C THR A 137 5.13 -5.52 -23.22
N ARG A 138 4.21 -4.55 -23.15
CA ARG A 138 2.92 -4.55 -23.85
C ARG A 138 2.36 -3.14 -24.08
N ARG A 139 2.55 -2.55 -25.26
CA ARG A 139 2.05 -1.19 -25.56
C ARG A 139 0.53 -1.09 -25.69
N ASP A 140 -0.11 -2.15 -26.17
CA ASP A 140 -1.55 -2.31 -26.39
C ASP A 140 -2.36 -2.46 -25.10
N ALA A 141 -1.69 -2.75 -23.98
CA ALA A 141 -2.34 -3.19 -22.75
C ALA A 141 -2.43 -2.09 -21.66
N LEU A 142 -2.19 -0.83 -22.03
CA LEU A 142 -2.33 0.30 -21.12
C LEU A 142 -3.80 0.55 -20.80
N ILE A 143 -4.10 0.71 -19.51
CA ILE A 143 -5.42 1.09 -19.01
C ILE A 143 -5.31 2.49 -18.40
N ALA A 144 -6.11 3.42 -18.92
CA ALA A 144 -6.14 4.81 -18.45
C ALA A 144 -6.53 4.90 -16.97
N THR A 145 -6.07 5.96 -16.29
CA THR A 145 -6.25 6.13 -14.85
C THR A 145 -7.71 6.08 -14.39
N ASP A 146 -8.61 6.81 -15.04
CA ASP A 146 -10.04 6.78 -14.66
C ASP A 146 -10.67 5.40 -14.85
N ALA A 147 -10.29 4.67 -15.91
CA ALA A 147 -10.77 3.32 -16.14
C ALA A 147 -10.26 2.32 -15.09
N ARG A 148 -9.02 2.49 -14.59
CA ARG A 148 -8.50 1.67 -13.49
C ARG A 148 -9.21 1.96 -12.17
N ILE A 149 -9.54 3.22 -11.90
CA ILE A 149 -10.28 3.62 -10.70
C ILE A 149 -11.70 3.04 -10.75
N ALA A 150 -12.42 3.21 -11.87
CA ALA A 150 -13.76 2.64 -12.04
C ALA A 150 -13.75 1.11 -11.89
N GLN A 151 -12.76 0.42 -12.48
CA GLN A 151 -12.61 -1.03 -12.30
C GLN A 151 -12.30 -1.43 -10.86
N ALA A 152 -11.55 -0.61 -10.13
CA ALA A 152 -11.29 -0.85 -8.71
C ALA A 152 -12.56 -0.69 -7.89
N GLU A 153 -13.40 0.32 -8.19
CA GLU A 153 -14.71 0.53 -7.54
C GLU A 153 -15.67 -0.64 -7.78
N ASP A 154 -15.66 -1.22 -8.98
CA ASP A 154 -16.49 -2.39 -9.33
C ASP A 154 -16.06 -3.68 -8.61
N VAL A 155 -14.76 -3.83 -8.34
CA VAL A 155 -14.17 -5.07 -7.79
C VAL A 155 -14.05 -5.02 -6.27
N LEU A 156 -13.84 -3.84 -5.69
CA LEU A 156 -13.56 -3.68 -4.27
C LEU A 156 -14.87 -3.78 -3.47
N PRO A 157 -15.04 -4.81 -2.63
CA PRO A 157 -16.21 -4.87 -1.75
C PRO A 157 -16.12 -3.74 -0.72
N PRO A 158 -17.25 -3.24 -0.19
CA PRO A 158 -17.26 -2.17 0.80
C PRO A 158 -16.58 -2.53 2.14
N ARG A 159 -16.36 -3.83 2.38
CA ARG A 159 -15.64 -4.39 3.53
C ARG A 159 -14.89 -5.66 3.11
N LEU A 160 -13.77 -5.94 3.77
CA LEU A 160 -13.15 -7.27 3.74
C LEU A 160 -14.01 -8.27 4.53
N ARG A 161 -13.78 -9.58 4.33
CA ARG A 161 -14.54 -10.66 5.01
C ARG A 161 -14.58 -10.53 6.53
N SER A 162 -13.50 -10.09 7.16
CA SER A 162 -13.43 -9.89 8.62
C SER A 162 -14.16 -8.64 9.11
N GLY A 163 -14.80 -7.89 8.21
CA GLY A 163 -15.53 -6.67 8.53
C GLY A 163 -14.76 -5.38 8.32
N THR A 164 -13.44 -5.42 8.08
CA THR A 164 -12.60 -4.22 7.90
C THR A 164 -13.09 -3.35 6.73
N PRO A 165 -13.45 -2.07 6.95
CA PRO A 165 -13.83 -1.14 5.89
C PRO A 165 -12.77 -1.00 4.80
N THR A 166 -13.19 -0.84 3.55
CA THR A 166 -12.28 -0.66 2.42
C THR A 166 -12.42 0.71 1.79
N PHE A 167 -11.32 1.20 1.22
CA PHE A 167 -11.26 2.50 0.54
C PHE A 167 -10.36 2.43 -0.69
N ILE A 168 -10.68 3.24 -1.68
CA ILE A 168 -9.75 3.56 -2.78
C ILE A 168 -9.13 4.91 -2.48
N ASP A 169 -7.80 4.97 -2.53
CA ASP A 169 -7.05 6.20 -2.42
C ASP A 169 -6.47 6.61 -3.77
N THR A 170 -7.07 7.63 -4.38
CA THR A 170 -6.67 8.07 -5.73
C THR A 170 -5.50 9.06 -5.74
N TRP A 171 -4.81 9.29 -4.61
CA TRP A 171 -3.76 10.31 -4.50
C TRP A 171 -2.61 10.07 -5.48
N ASP A 172 -2.02 8.87 -5.45
CA ASP A 172 -0.94 8.55 -6.37
C ASP A 172 -1.41 8.51 -7.83
N ALA A 173 -2.64 8.03 -8.06
CA ALA A 173 -3.22 7.96 -9.39
C ALA A 173 -3.41 9.35 -10.04
N ARG A 174 -3.91 10.33 -9.29
CA ARG A 174 -4.38 11.63 -9.81
C ARG A 174 -3.40 12.77 -9.63
N MET A 175 -2.56 12.74 -8.59
CA MET A 175 -1.69 13.88 -8.32
C MET A 175 -0.68 14.07 -9.46
N PRO A 176 -0.37 15.31 -9.86
CA PRO A 176 0.75 15.60 -10.73
C PRO A 176 2.09 15.44 -9.99
N GLY A 177 3.17 15.33 -10.76
CA GLY A 177 4.53 15.37 -10.23
C GLY A 177 5.30 14.06 -10.25
N GLY A 178 4.78 12.97 -10.85
CA GLY A 178 5.54 11.73 -11.09
C GLY A 178 5.14 10.56 -10.17
N PRO A 179 5.77 9.39 -10.34
CA PRO A 179 5.47 8.18 -9.57
C PRO A 179 5.91 8.29 -8.10
N ARG A 180 5.13 7.74 -7.16
CA ARG A 180 5.39 7.82 -5.72
C ARG A 180 5.99 6.51 -5.22
N SER A 181 6.79 6.60 -4.17
CA SER A 181 7.18 5.41 -3.42
C SER A 181 6.00 4.90 -2.58
N PHE A 182 6.01 3.63 -2.20
CA PHE A 182 5.01 3.12 -1.25
C PHE A 182 5.11 3.84 0.10
N THR A 183 6.29 4.31 0.50
CA THR A 183 6.48 5.05 1.75
C THR A 183 5.83 6.44 1.70
N ASP A 184 5.87 7.13 0.56
CA ASP A 184 5.16 8.41 0.40
C ASP A 184 3.65 8.22 0.59
N ILE A 185 3.10 7.15 0.01
CA ILE A 185 1.68 6.79 0.15
C ILE A 185 1.34 6.53 1.62
N MET A 186 2.14 5.70 2.31
CA MET A 186 1.92 5.40 3.74
C MET A 186 1.98 6.66 4.63
N ILE A 187 2.99 7.51 4.45
CA ILE A 187 3.15 8.76 5.21
C ILE A 187 1.94 9.67 5.00
N ARG A 188 1.48 9.81 3.76
CA ARG A 188 0.32 10.64 3.41
C ARG A 188 -0.98 10.09 4.01
N LEU A 189 -1.15 8.77 4.03
CA LEU A 189 -2.30 8.11 4.65
C LEU A 189 -2.34 8.37 6.15
N VAL A 190 -1.23 8.21 6.87
CA VAL A 190 -1.14 8.52 8.30
C VAL A 190 -1.51 9.98 8.57
N ARG A 191 -0.93 10.94 7.83
CA ARG A 191 -1.25 12.36 7.98
C ARG A 191 -2.72 12.68 7.67
N THR A 192 -3.37 11.88 6.82
CA THR A 192 -4.80 12.03 6.51
C THR A 192 -5.67 11.54 7.67
N LEU A 193 -5.29 10.44 8.32
CA LEU A 193 -5.94 9.98 9.55
C LEU A 193 -5.77 11.02 10.66
N GLU A 194 -4.56 11.54 10.87
CA GLU A 194 -4.29 12.57 11.88
C GLU A 194 -5.12 13.84 11.68
N ALA A 195 -5.27 14.27 10.43
CA ALA A 195 -6.15 15.38 10.05
C ALA A 195 -7.63 15.12 10.36
N ALA A 196 -8.06 13.86 10.26
CA ALA A 196 -9.38 13.39 10.66
C ALA A 196 -9.49 13.08 12.17
N GLN A 197 -8.49 13.47 12.97
CA GLN A 197 -8.39 13.20 14.42
C GLN A 197 -8.34 11.72 14.78
N ILE A 198 -7.99 10.84 13.83
CA ILE A 198 -7.70 9.43 14.04
C ILE A 198 -6.19 9.31 14.24
N ARG A 199 -5.75 8.99 15.47
CA ARG A 199 -4.32 9.01 15.87
C ARG A 199 -3.83 7.63 16.29
N ASN A 200 -2.52 7.50 16.48
CA ASN A 200 -1.85 6.29 16.98
C ASN A 200 -2.00 5.06 16.08
N VAL A 201 -2.23 5.25 14.78
CA VAL A 201 -2.42 4.17 13.81
C VAL A 201 -1.10 3.84 13.12
N THR A 202 -0.73 2.55 13.12
CA THR A 202 0.45 2.06 12.39
C THR A 202 0.08 1.72 10.95
N PRO A 203 0.74 2.30 9.94
CA PRO A 203 0.54 1.90 8.55
C PRO A 203 1.25 0.59 8.25
N VAL A 204 0.55 -0.33 7.56
CA VAL A 204 1.07 -1.65 7.18
C VAL A 204 1.06 -1.78 5.66
N ALA A 205 2.22 -1.96 5.05
CA ALA A 205 2.30 -2.24 3.61
C ALA A 205 1.91 -3.70 3.32
N VAL A 206 1.04 -3.92 2.33
CA VAL A 206 0.63 -5.26 1.91
C VAL A 206 0.99 -5.49 0.45
N PHE A 207 1.71 -6.57 0.18
CA PHE A 207 2.19 -6.91 -1.16
C PHE A 207 2.31 -8.43 -1.35
N GLY A 208 2.31 -8.86 -2.62
CA GLY A 208 2.54 -10.24 -3.02
C GLY A 208 4.03 -10.61 -3.04
N PRO A 209 4.36 -11.91 -3.20
CA PRO A 209 5.73 -12.38 -3.09
C PRO A 209 6.58 -11.98 -4.30
N ASP A 210 5.95 -11.60 -5.42
CA ASP A 210 6.60 -11.00 -6.60
C ASP A 210 7.26 -9.66 -6.28
N ASN A 211 6.86 -9.01 -5.18
CA ASN A 211 7.48 -7.81 -4.62
C ASN A 211 8.18 -8.11 -3.28
N GLY A 212 8.62 -9.36 -3.04
CA GLY A 212 9.27 -9.78 -1.80
C GLY A 212 10.50 -8.93 -1.42
N ILE A 213 11.18 -8.32 -2.40
CA ILE A 213 12.27 -7.37 -2.15
C ILE A 213 11.84 -6.19 -1.27
N SER A 214 10.58 -5.78 -1.32
CA SER A 214 10.01 -4.72 -0.49
C SER A 214 10.06 -5.05 1.00
N MET A 215 10.15 -6.33 1.39
CA MET A 215 10.36 -6.73 2.79
C MET A 215 11.59 -6.05 3.40
N ARG A 216 12.66 -5.85 2.61
CA ARG A 216 13.90 -5.21 3.09
C ARG A 216 13.69 -3.80 3.66
N ALA A 217 12.72 -3.05 3.14
CA ALA A 217 12.40 -1.71 3.64
C ALA A 217 11.86 -1.76 5.09
N PHE A 218 11.29 -2.90 5.48
CA PHE A 218 10.70 -3.12 6.79
C PHE A 218 11.59 -3.95 7.71
N ALA A 219 12.83 -4.25 7.32
CA ALA A 219 13.74 -5.03 8.14
C ALA A 219 14.14 -4.30 9.45
N ARG A 220 14.07 -2.96 9.47
CA ARG A 220 14.47 -2.12 10.61
C ARG A 220 13.34 -1.34 11.26
N ALA A 221 12.40 -0.80 10.48
CA ALA A 221 11.31 0.05 10.95
C ALA A 221 10.05 -0.12 10.09
N GLY A 222 8.91 0.42 10.54
CA GLY A 222 7.61 0.28 9.86
C GLY A 222 7.01 -1.12 10.01
N GLN A 223 5.94 -1.44 9.27
CA GLN A 223 5.30 -2.75 9.31
C GLN A 223 4.84 -3.20 7.92
N ALA A 224 4.93 -4.50 7.63
CA ALA A 224 4.48 -5.07 6.36
C ALA A 224 3.94 -6.50 6.48
N VAL A 225 3.08 -6.86 5.53
CA VAL A 225 2.66 -8.23 5.27
C VAL A 225 2.98 -8.62 3.83
N CYS A 226 3.82 -9.63 3.67
CA CYS A 226 4.03 -10.32 2.41
C CYS A 226 3.05 -11.49 2.33
N VAL A 227 2.13 -11.47 1.36
CA VAL A 227 1.10 -12.49 1.24
C VAL A 227 1.45 -13.43 0.10
N ILE A 228 1.95 -14.61 0.43
CA ILE A 228 2.30 -15.67 -0.49
C ILE A 228 1.04 -16.21 -1.17
N ARG A 229 1.10 -16.25 -2.50
CA ARG A 229 0.11 -16.94 -3.33
C ARG A 229 0.55 -18.39 -3.59
N PRO A 230 -0.37 -19.36 -3.61
CA PRO A 230 -0.05 -20.76 -3.89
C PRO A 230 0.74 -20.92 -5.20
N GLY A 231 1.84 -21.65 -5.14
CA GLY A 231 2.76 -21.87 -6.26
C GLY A 231 3.86 -20.80 -6.42
N HIS A 232 3.92 -19.82 -5.51
CA HIS A 232 4.95 -18.78 -5.48
C HIS A 232 5.66 -18.67 -4.13
N GLU A 233 5.70 -19.78 -3.38
CA GLU A 233 6.35 -19.86 -2.07
C GLU A 233 7.85 -19.55 -2.17
N ASP A 234 8.49 -19.91 -3.29
CA ASP A 234 9.92 -19.68 -3.50
C ASP A 234 10.28 -18.22 -3.78
N GLU A 235 9.31 -17.36 -4.11
CA GLU A 235 9.57 -15.94 -4.40
C GLU A 235 9.90 -15.13 -3.12
N ALA A 236 9.37 -15.51 -1.96
CA ALA A 236 9.61 -14.83 -0.69
C ALA A 236 10.83 -15.39 0.10
N LYS A 237 11.11 -16.70 -0.05
CA LYS A 237 12.15 -17.43 0.70
C LYS A 237 13.54 -16.76 0.71
N PRO A 238 14.06 -16.21 -0.41
CA PRO A 238 15.38 -15.56 -0.40
C PRO A 238 15.45 -14.39 0.59
N TYR A 239 14.36 -13.64 0.73
CA TYR A 239 14.30 -12.47 1.61
C TYR A 239 14.10 -12.86 3.07
N GLU A 240 13.32 -13.90 3.35
CA GLU A 240 13.15 -14.47 4.70
C GLU A 240 14.48 -14.98 5.29
N ALA A 241 15.33 -15.55 4.44
CA ALA A 241 16.63 -16.10 4.85
C ALA A 241 17.66 -15.01 5.22
N GLU A 242 17.43 -13.74 4.87
CA GLU A 242 18.38 -12.66 5.11
C GLU A 242 18.59 -12.41 6.61
N PRO A 243 19.84 -12.19 7.07
CA PRO A 243 20.14 -11.97 8.49
C PRO A 243 19.31 -10.85 9.12
N GLN A 244 19.14 -9.72 8.43
CA GLN A 244 18.33 -8.59 8.88
C GLN A 244 16.83 -8.92 8.98
N MET A 245 16.33 -9.88 8.20
CA MET A 245 14.92 -10.24 8.18
C MET A 245 14.52 -11.10 9.38
N LYS A 246 15.44 -11.93 9.88
CA LYS A 246 15.18 -12.80 11.05
C LYS A 246 14.66 -12.04 12.27
N ALA A 247 15.25 -10.87 12.54
CA ALA A 247 14.80 -10.02 13.64
C ALA A 247 13.41 -9.43 13.37
N ALA A 248 13.17 -8.94 12.15
CA ALA A 248 11.89 -8.35 11.75
C ALA A 248 10.73 -9.37 11.79
N LEU A 249 10.96 -10.61 11.34
CA LEU A 249 9.98 -11.70 11.40
C LEU A 249 9.67 -12.08 12.85
N ARG A 250 10.69 -12.23 13.70
CA ARG A 250 10.49 -12.55 15.13
C ARG A 250 9.72 -11.46 15.86
N GLN A 251 9.98 -10.20 15.53
CA GLN A 251 9.30 -9.03 16.10
C GLN A 251 7.94 -8.75 15.44
N LYS A 252 7.48 -9.60 14.51
CA LYS A 252 6.22 -9.43 13.77
C LYS A 252 6.12 -8.12 13.00
N ARG A 253 7.26 -7.46 12.76
CA ARG A 253 7.40 -6.26 11.95
C ARG A 253 7.14 -6.57 10.47
N VAL A 254 7.64 -7.73 10.03
CA VAL A 254 7.27 -8.32 8.75
C VAL A 254 6.53 -9.60 9.05
N ILE A 255 5.34 -9.74 8.49
CA ILE A 255 4.54 -10.95 8.56
C ILE A 255 4.55 -11.58 7.18
N VAL A 256 4.81 -12.89 7.13
CA VAL A 256 4.65 -13.68 5.90
C VAL A 256 3.39 -14.51 6.09
N ALA A 257 2.38 -14.23 5.29
CA ALA A 257 1.09 -14.90 5.32
C ALA A 257 0.88 -15.69 4.04
N THR A 258 -0.04 -16.65 4.06
CA THR A 258 -0.50 -17.36 2.86
C THR A 258 -1.96 -17.01 2.61
N ARG A 259 -2.35 -16.85 1.34
CA ARG A 259 -3.78 -16.76 1.00
C ARG A 259 -4.39 -18.15 0.94
N GLU A 260 -5.61 -18.29 1.45
CA GLU A 260 -6.34 -19.57 1.45
C GLU A 260 -6.82 -19.98 0.05
N HIS A 261 -7.13 -19.01 -0.81
CA HIS A 261 -7.75 -19.25 -2.11
C HIS A 261 -6.71 -19.40 -3.23
N ASN A 262 -6.89 -20.44 -4.05
CA ASN A 262 -6.10 -20.73 -5.24
C ASN A 262 -6.53 -19.88 -6.45
N THR A 263 -7.01 -18.66 -6.26
CA THR A 263 -7.38 -17.80 -7.39
C THR A 263 -6.11 -17.38 -8.14
N ILE A 264 -5.69 -18.19 -9.11
CA ILE A 264 -4.54 -17.91 -9.98
C ILE A 264 -5.01 -16.91 -11.05
N ILE A 265 -5.00 -15.64 -10.65
CA ILE A 265 -5.32 -14.52 -11.52
C ILE A 265 -4.23 -13.48 -11.34
N SER A 266 -3.48 -13.19 -12.40
CA SER A 266 -2.61 -12.03 -12.49
C SER A 266 -3.16 -11.00 -13.49
N SER A 267 -2.87 -9.72 -13.24
CA SER A 267 -3.21 -8.66 -14.19
C SER A 267 -2.57 -8.89 -15.56
N SER A 268 -1.37 -9.48 -15.60
CA SER A 268 -0.67 -9.83 -16.84
C SER A 268 -1.41 -10.85 -17.68
N GLU A 269 -1.93 -11.92 -17.06
CA GLU A 269 -2.75 -12.92 -17.75
C GLU A 269 -4.07 -12.35 -18.24
N ILE A 270 -4.74 -11.49 -17.45
CA ILE A 270 -5.97 -10.81 -17.88
C ILE A 270 -5.71 -9.95 -19.14
N ARG A 271 -4.61 -9.19 -19.15
CA ARG A 271 -4.20 -8.40 -20.32
C ARG A 271 -3.85 -9.26 -21.54
N GLN A 272 -3.31 -10.46 -21.34
CA GLN A 272 -3.07 -11.40 -22.44
C GLN A 272 -4.38 -11.95 -23.03
N ARG A 273 -5.32 -12.38 -22.18
CA ARG A 273 -6.62 -12.91 -22.63
C ARG A 273 -7.44 -11.88 -23.40
N ARG A 274 -7.44 -10.61 -22.96
CA ARG A 274 -8.16 -9.51 -23.62
C ARG A 274 -7.60 -9.12 -25.00
N ALA A 275 -6.36 -9.47 -25.30
CA ALA A 275 -5.74 -9.17 -26.60
C ALA A 275 -5.85 -10.32 -27.60
N ALA A 276 -6.26 -11.51 -27.14
CA ALA A 276 -6.38 -12.71 -27.95
C ALA A 276 -7.81 -12.98 -28.46
N GLY A 277 -8.79 -12.19 -28.01
CA GLY A 277 -10.18 -12.20 -28.46
C GLY A 277 -10.57 -10.84 -28.99
#